data_AF-A0AAE7DIZ2-F1
#
_entry.id   AF-A0AAE7DIZ2-F1
#
_cell.length_a   1.000
_cell.length_b   1.000
_cell.length_c   1.000
_cell.angle_alpha   90.00
_cell.angle_beta   90.00
_cell.angle_gamma   90.00
#
_symmetry.space_group_name_H-M   'P 1'
#
loop_
_entity.id
_entity.type
_entity.pdbx_description
1 polymer ?
#
loop_
_entity_poly.entity_id
_entity_poly.type
_entity_poly.pdbx_seq_one_letter_code
_entity_poly.pdbx_strand_id
1 'polypeptide(L)'
;MRFFSKFMFAGCLSLVTLVSHAEPVKNLYQVRQPVSGQSPEIRDQATQAALDTLVLRLTGDPKSVQNPGLAAIRKDPQQIISQYGFDAGPPEVLKVDFDPATTDQALRRAGLSLWGANRPSILGWWLNDSTEGSSLVGDGQASAAPLRRAAQHRGLPLRLPLADLSEQLVATAPNLEGSDAAPLRGASDRYNADALLAVHAHEDGGQWQAKWHLWLGDQKEAGSVQGADQAAVTDAVMLAVAERLAPRFVVKAGVSSEQLLEVQGMNLEHYAALGRLLDPFGARLVSVDGDHVVYRVNGSVEQLRSQLSLAKLQEVPAGEAPAPVTPVAPVADGSAPVAAPAPAPVPQLRFRW
;
A
#
# COMPACT_ATOMS: atom_id res chain seq x y z
N MET A 1 41.51 52.73 -12.21
CA MET A 1 41.84 51.30 -12.40
C MET A 1 41.13 50.52 -11.30
N ARG A 2 39.85 50.17 -11.43
CA ARG A 2 39.35 48.86 -11.89
C ARG A 2 40.10 47.67 -11.27
N PHE A 3 39.61 47.16 -10.14
CA PHE A 3 39.69 45.73 -9.82
C PHE A 3 38.37 45.26 -9.19
N PHE A 4 37.83 44.21 -9.81
CA PHE A 4 36.57 43.54 -9.55
C PHE A 4 36.54 42.91 -8.15
N SER A 5 35.50 43.20 -7.36
CA SER A 5 35.09 42.33 -6.25
C SER A 5 33.72 41.75 -6.61
N LYS A 6 33.73 40.53 -7.16
CA LYS A 6 32.53 39.71 -7.35
C LYS A 6 32.20 39.09 -6.00
N PHE A 7 31.17 39.59 -5.34
CA PHE A 7 30.55 38.92 -4.21
C PHE A 7 30.02 37.56 -4.66
N MET A 8 30.71 36.48 -4.26
CA MET A 8 30.15 35.13 -4.27
C MET A 8 29.02 35.08 -3.23
N PHE A 9 27.78 35.20 -3.71
CA PHE A 9 26.61 34.72 -2.98
C PHE A 9 26.66 33.19 -3.02
N ALA A 10 27.38 32.58 -2.07
CA ALA A 10 27.26 31.15 -1.79
C ALA A 10 25.92 30.94 -1.08
N GLY A 11 24.86 30.84 -1.86
CA GLY A 11 23.55 30.43 -1.38
C GLY A 11 23.65 28.99 -0.88
N CYS A 12 23.56 28.81 0.44
CA CYS A 12 23.14 27.55 1.04
C CYS A 12 21.70 27.29 0.59
N LEU A 13 21.56 26.71 -0.60
CA LEU A 13 20.34 26.09 -1.07
C LEU A 13 20.14 24.86 -0.18
N SER A 14 19.37 25.05 0.89
CA SER A 14 18.83 23.99 1.72
C SER A 14 18.06 23.02 0.82
N LEU A 15 18.72 21.95 0.40
CA LEU A 15 18.09 20.75 -0.12
C LEU A 15 17.26 20.15 1.02
N VAL A 16 16.03 20.63 1.16
CA VAL A 16 14.99 19.90 1.88
C VAL A 16 14.63 18.73 0.97
N THR A 17 15.39 17.65 1.07
CA THR A 17 14.99 16.37 0.51
C THR A 17 13.69 15.99 1.19
N LEU A 18 12.59 16.06 0.45
CA LEU A 18 11.30 15.51 0.85
C LEU A 18 11.51 14.01 1.07
N VAL A 19 11.63 13.63 2.34
CA VAL A 19 11.65 12.23 2.73
C VAL A 19 10.29 11.66 2.32
N SER A 20 10.26 10.90 1.22
CA SER A 20 9.09 10.12 0.83
C SER A 20 8.90 9.05 1.90
N HIS A 21 7.96 9.29 2.80
CA HIS A 21 7.50 8.29 3.75
C HIS A 21 6.44 7.44 3.03
N ALA A 22 6.70 6.14 2.89
CA ALA A 22 5.62 5.17 2.82
C ALA A 22 4.87 5.31 4.15
N GLU A 23 3.72 5.98 4.12
CA GLU A 23 2.90 6.17 5.31
C GLU A 23 2.15 4.85 5.55
N PRO A 24 2.50 4.05 6.57
CA PRO A 24 1.73 2.85 6.87
C PRO A 24 0.30 3.28 7.18
N VAL A 25 -0.68 2.48 6.76
CA VAL A 25 -2.09 2.78 7.06
C VAL A 25 -2.26 2.85 8.57
N LYS A 26 -2.39 4.08 9.09
CA LYS A 26 -2.66 4.33 10.49
C LYS A 26 -3.98 3.66 10.84
N ASN A 27 -4.01 2.96 11.98
CA ASN A 27 -5.22 2.32 12.50
C ASN A 27 -5.78 1.19 11.60
N LEU A 28 -4.93 0.45 10.88
CA LEU A 28 -5.35 -0.70 10.05
C LEU A 28 -6.18 -1.74 10.83
N TYR A 29 -5.82 -1.99 12.09
CA TYR A 29 -6.50 -2.93 12.99
C TYR A 29 -7.58 -2.28 13.85
N GLN A 30 -7.92 -1.01 13.61
CA GLN A 30 -9.03 -0.35 14.29
C GLN A 30 -10.23 -0.33 13.35
N VAL A 31 -11.35 -0.89 13.81
CA VAL A 31 -12.60 -0.88 13.05
C VAL A 31 -13.61 0.00 13.75
N ARG A 32 -14.36 0.76 12.94
CA ARG A 32 -15.42 1.65 13.39
C ARG A 32 -16.73 1.13 12.84
N GLN A 33 -17.65 0.79 13.72
CA GLN A 33 -18.95 0.24 13.39
C GLN A 33 -20.04 1.17 13.90
N PRO A 34 -20.91 1.72 13.03
CA PRO A 34 -22.09 2.45 13.47
C PRO A 34 -22.99 1.54 14.33
N VAL A 35 -23.48 2.06 15.45
CA VAL A 35 -24.35 1.36 16.38
C VAL A 35 -25.59 2.19 16.73
N SER A 36 -26.69 1.52 17.07
CA SER A 36 -27.93 2.14 17.52
C SER A 36 -28.01 2.33 19.04
N GLY A 37 -26.96 1.95 19.78
CA GLY A 37 -26.83 2.10 21.22
C GLY A 37 -25.67 1.29 21.78
N GLN A 38 -25.57 1.26 23.11
CA GLN A 38 -24.44 0.66 23.85
C GLN A 38 -24.80 -0.64 24.60
N SER A 39 -25.95 -1.26 24.33
CA SER A 39 -26.32 -2.50 25.03
C SER A 39 -25.33 -3.63 24.74
N PRO A 40 -25.15 -4.61 25.64
CA PRO A 40 -24.27 -5.75 25.40
C PRO A 40 -24.57 -6.48 24.09
N GLU A 41 -25.85 -6.65 23.75
CA GLU A 41 -26.29 -7.34 22.53
C GLU A 41 -25.89 -6.56 21.27
N ILE A 42 -26.09 -5.23 21.27
CA ILE A 42 -25.66 -4.37 20.15
C ILE A 42 -24.14 -4.40 20.01
N ARG A 43 -23.41 -4.34 21.12
CA ARG A 43 -21.95 -4.39 21.12
C ARG A 43 -21.43 -5.71 20.57
N ASP A 44 -22.03 -6.83 20.95
CA ASP A 44 -21.61 -8.16 20.50
C ASP A 44 -21.87 -8.32 18.99
N GLN A 45 -23.03 -7.88 18.50
CA GLN A 45 -23.33 -7.84 17.06
C GLN A 45 -22.36 -6.94 16.29
N ALA A 46 -22.10 -5.73 16.81
CA ALA A 46 -21.18 -4.78 16.20
C ALA A 46 -19.73 -5.29 16.20
N THR A 47 -19.34 -6.08 17.20
CA THR A 47 -18.03 -6.73 17.27
C THR A 47 -17.88 -7.83 16.22
N GLN A 48 -18.94 -8.63 15.97
CA GLN A 48 -18.94 -9.60 14.87
C GLN A 48 -18.84 -8.89 13.51
N ALA A 49 -19.61 -7.82 13.30
CA ALA A 49 -19.51 -7.02 12.09
C ALA A 49 -18.11 -6.39 11.93
N ALA A 50 -17.52 -5.90 13.02
CA ALA A 50 -16.18 -5.34 13.03
C ALA A 50 -15.11 -6.40 12.66
N LEU A 51 -15.27 -7.64 13.13
CA LEU A 51 -14.41 -8.76 12.74
C LEU A 51 -14.53 -9.05 11.24
N ASP A 52 -15.75 -9.10 10.70
CA ASP A 52 -15.96 -9.33 9.27
C ASP A 52 -15.34 -8.21 8.43
N THR A 53 -15.49 -6.95 8.85
CA THR A 53 -14.80 -5.80 8.23
C THR A 53 -13.28 -5.96 8.30
N LEU A 54 -12.73 -6.37 9.44
CA LEU A 54 -11.29 -6.56 9.61
C LEU A 54 -10.76 -7.66 8.69
N VAL A 55 -11.44 -8.81 8.63
CA VAL A 55 -11.09 -9.92 7.74
C VAL A 55 -11.08 -9.44 6.29
N LEU A 56 -12.14 -8.77 5.85
CA LEU A 56 -12.20 -8.23 4.49
C LEU A 56 -11.10 -7.21 4.24
N ARG A 57 -10.83 -6.32 5.19
CA ARG A 57 -9.74 -5.33 5.08
C ARG A 57 -8.37 -5.98 4.94
N LEU A 58 -8.09 -7.00 5.74
CA LEU A 58 -6.79 -7.68 5.80
C LEU A 58 -6.61 -8.74 4.72
N THR A 59 -7.66 -9.16 4.02
CA THR A 59 -7.56 -10.15 2.94
C THR A 59 -7.84 -9.56 1.56
N GLY A 60 -8.65 -8.50 1.51
CA GLY A 60 -9.19 -7.92 0.28
C GLY A 60 -10.07 -8.88 -0.54
N ASP A 61 -10.57 -9.96 0.06
CA ASP A 61 -11.47 -10.92 -0.59
C ASP A 61 -12.73 -11.11 0.26
N PRO A 62 -13.93 -10.71 -0.25
CA PRO A 62 -15.20 -10.90 0.44
C PRO A 62 -15.49 -12.36 0.83
N LYS A 63 -14.97 -13.33 0.08
CA LYS A 63 -15.17 -14.75 0.36
C LYS A 63 -14.42 -15.19 1.62
N SER A 64 -13.35 -14.48 2.00
CA SER A 64 -12.55 -14.78 3.21
C SER A 64 -13.38 -14.68 4.48
N VAL A 65 -14.38 -13.80 4.49
CA VAL A 65 -15.32 -13.67 5.61
C VAL A 65 -16.05 -14.99 5.85
N GLN A 66 -16.33 -15.79 4.83
CA GLN A 66 -17.04 -17.06 4.99
C GLN A 66 -16.12 -18.25 5.27
N ASN A 67 -14.82 -18.03 5.48
CA ASN A 67 -13.87 -19.12 5.69
C ASN A 67 -14.19 -19.90 6.99
N PRO A 68 -14.40 -21.23 6.93
CA PRO A 68 -14.73 -22.05 8.11
C PRO A 68 -13.64 -22.04 9.19
N GLY A 69 -12.39 -21.77 8.83
CA GLY A 69 -11.28 -21.59 9.78
C GLY A 69 -11.48 -20.42 10.75
N LEU A 70 -12.38 -19.48 10.45
CA LEU A 70 -12.73 -18.37 11.35
C LEU A 70 -13.69 -18.76 12.47
N ALA A 71 -14.26 -19.97 12.46
CA ALA A 71 -15.29 -20.38 13.43
C ALA A 71 -14.85 -20.21 14.89
N ALA A 72 -13.59 -20.52 15.22
CA ALA A 72 -13.06 -20.36 16.56
C ALA A 72 -13.00 -18.89 17.01
N ILE A 73 -12.55 -17.99 16.14
CA ILE A 73 -12.44 -16.55 16.42
C ILE A 73 -13.82 -15.91 16.47
N ARG A 74 -14.76 -16.34 15.62
CA ARG A 74 -16.15 -15.87 15.65
C ARG A 74 -16.86 -16.25 16.93
N LYS A 75 -16.57 -17.43 17.48
CA LYS A 75 -17.15 -17.87 18.75
C LYS A 75 -16.67 -17.01 19.92
N ASP A 76 -15.42 -16.56 19.88
CA ASP A 76 -14.85 -15.68 20.90
C ASP A 76 -13.90 -14.64 20.29
N PRO A 77 -14.42 -13.50 19.79
CA PRO A 77 -13.59 -12.45 19.20
C PRO A 77 -12.74 -11.72 20.23
N GLN A 78 -13.04 -11.83 21.53
CA GLN A 78 -12.33 -11.11 22.58
C GLN A 78 -10.85 -11.50 22.65
N GLN A 79 -10.51 -12.71 22.20
CA GLN A 79 -9.12 -13.21 22.17
C GLN A 79 -8.17 -12.41 21.27
N ILE A 80 -8.71 -11.61 20.33
CA ILE A 80 -7.94 -10.77 19.40
C ILE A 80 -8.23 -9.27 19.57
N ILE A 81 -9.05 -8.89 20.54
CA ILE A 81 -9.42 -7.50 20.80
C ILE A 81 -8.52 -6.95 21.92
N SER A 82 -7.90 -5.80 21.67
CA SER A 82 -7.11 -5.09 22.67
C SER A 82 -7.96 -4.14 23.52
N GLN A 83 -8.88 -3.40 22.90
CA GLN A 83 -9.78 -2.49 23.58
C GLN A 83 -11.01 -2.14 22.72
N TYR A 84 -12.05 -1.64 23.38
CA TYR A 84 -13.22 -1.04 22.75
C TYR A 84 -13.49 0.37 23.30
N GLY A 85 -14.12 1.21 22.49
CA GLY A 85 -14.57 2.53 22.88
C GLY A 85 -15.80 2.97 22.08
N PHE A 86 -16.50 3.99 22.57
CA PHE A 86 -17.64 4.57 21.87
C PHE A 86 -17.33 6.03 21.52
N ASP A 87 -17.50 6.38 20.25
CA ASP A 87 -17.49 7.77 19.80
C ASP A 87 -18.94 8.27 19.77
N ALA A 88 -19.19 9.37 20.47
CA ALA A 88 -20.50 10.01 20.47
C ALA A 88 -20.80 10.68 19.13
N GLY A 89 -22.08 10.68 18.73
CA GLY A 89 -22.56 11.37 17.55
C GLY A 89 -23.86 10.75 17.03
N PRO A 90 -24.48 11.34 16.00
CA PRO A 90 -25.42 10.65 15.13
C PRO A 90 -24.71 10.18 13.84
N PRO A 91 -24.58 8.86 13.58
CA PRO A 91 -24.83 7.76 14.52
C PRO A 91 -23.70 7.61 15.55
N GLU A 92 -24.00 6.94 16.65
CA GLU A 92 -22.99 6.50 17.62
C GLU A 92 -22.09 5.44 16.96
N VAL A 93 -20.82 5.40 17.32
CA VAL A 93 -19.86 4.49 16.69
C VAL A 93 -19.12 3.67 17.75
N LEU A 94 -19.19 2.34 17.62
CA LEU A 94 -18.30 1.42 18.33
C LEU A 94 -16.95 1.39 17.62
N LYS A 95 -15.89 1.71 18.35
CA LYS A 95 -14.50 1.58 17.94
C LYS A 95 -13.92 0.31 18.56
N VAL A 96 -13.49 -0.64 17.73
CA VAL A 96 -12.83 -1.88 18.16
C VAL A 96 -11.39 -1.84 17.71
N ASP A 97 -10.46 -1.87 18.66
CA ASP A 97 -9.03 -1.97 18.38
C ASP A 97 -8.61 -3.44 18.52
N PHE A 98 -8.27 -4.08 17.41
CA PHE A 98 -7.76 -5.44 17.40
C PHE A 98 -6.25 -5.44 17.64
N ASP A 99 -5.77 -6.41 18.42
CA ASP A 99 -4.33 -6.61 18.60
C ASP A 99 -3.72 -7.19 17.31
N PRO A 100 -2.73 -6.52 16.68
CA PRO A 100 -2.20 -6.96 15.40
C PRO A 100 -1.59 -8.37 15.42
N ALA A 101 -0.85 -8.72 16.48
CA ALA A 101 -0.11 -9.96 16.53
C ALA A 101 -1.03 -11.18 16.66
N THR A 102 -1.98 -11.12 17.59
CA THR A 102 -2.98 -12.17 17.80
C THR A 102 -3.95 -12.26 16.62
N THR A 103 -4.35 -11.13 16.03
CA THR A 103 -5.18 -11.10 14.81
C THR A 103 -4.48 -11.82 13.66
N ASP A 104 -3.28 -11.40 13.29
CA ASP A 104 -2.55 -11.99 12.17
C ASP A 104 -2.30 -13.48 12.37
N GLN A 105 -1.93 -13.88 13.59
CA GLN A 105 -1.74 -15.28 13.94
C GLN A 105 -3.03 -16.09 13.76
N ALA A 106 -4.16 -15.57 14.25
CA ALA A 106 -5.44 -16.25 14.20
C ALA A 106 -5.95 -16.38 12.75
N LEU A 107 -5.84 -15.32 11.94
CA LEU A 107 -6.24 -15.35 10.53
C LEU A 107 -5.32 -16.27 9.69
N ARG A 108 -4.01 -16.27 9.93
CA ARG A 108 -3.08 -17.20 9.26
C ARG A 108 -3.36 -18.66 9.63
N ARG A 109 -3.68 -18.94 10.90
CA ARG A 109 -4.12 -20.29 11.34
C ARG A 109 -5.43 -20.73 10.66
N ALA A 110 -6.30 -19.79 10.33
CA ALA A 110 -7.49 -20.03 9.52
C ALA A 110 -7.18 -20.24 8.01
N GLY A 111 -5.90 -20.24 7.62
CA GLY A 111 -5.44 -20.45 6.24
C GLY A 111 -5.63 -19.23 5.34
N LEU A 112 -5.90 -18.05 5.90
CA LEU A 112 -6.10 -16.83 5.12
C LEU A 112 -4.77 -16.23 4.68
N SER A 113 -4.77 -15.68 3.46
CA SER A 113 -3.68 -14.86 2.95
C SER A 113 -3.91 -13.41 3.35
N LEU A 114 -2.90 -12.75 3.91
CA LEU A 114 -3.06 -11.41 4.49
C LEU A 114 -2.32 -10.35 3.68
N TRP A 115 -3.01 -9.25 3.40
CA TRP A 115 -2.48 -7.98 2.95
C TRP A 115 -2.13 -7.12 4.16
N GLY A 116 -0.83 -6.98 4.43
CA GLY A 116 -0.32 -6.24 5.59
C GLY A 116 -0.47 -4.72 5.51
N ALA A 117 0.29 -4.01 6.34
CA ALA A 117 0.27 -2.55 6.43
C ALA A 117 0.88 -1.82 5.23
N ASN A 118 1.71 -2.52 4.45
CA ASN A 118 2.34 -1.95 3.25
C ASN A 118 1.36 -2.04 2.08
N ARG A 119 0.74 -0.91 1.77
CA ARG A 119 -0.29 -0.79 0.75
C ARG A 119 0.08 0.38 -0.18
N PRO A 120 -0.22 0.29 -1.48
CA PRO A 120 -0.02 1.40 -2.39
C PRO A 120 -0.87 2.57 -1.92
N SER A 121 -0.24 3.73 -1.79
CA SER A 121 -0.93 5.00 -1.63
C SER A 121 -1.71 5.33 -2.89
N ILE A 122 -2.95 5.79 -2.74
CA ILE A 122 -3.88 6.03 -3.85
C ILE A 122 -4.23 7.52 -3.88
N LEU A 123 -3.97 8.21 -4.99
CA LEU A 123 -4.52 9.55 -5.23
C LEU A 123 -5.89 9.43 -5.89
N GLY A 124 -6.95 9.79 -5.16
CA GLY A 124 -8.33 9.73 -5.63
C GLY A 124 -8.82 11.04 -6.25
N TRP A 125 -8.87 11.09 -7.58
CA TRP A 125 -9.61 12.12 -8.32
C TRP A 125 -11.09 11.76 -8.31
N TRP A 126 -11.86 12.44 -7.47
CA TRP A 126 -13.27 12.13 -7.27
C TRP A 126 -14.16 13.28 -7.74
N LEU A 127 -14.83 13.09 -8.88
CA LEU A 127 -15.75 14.05 -9.47
C LEU A 127 -17.19 13.64 -9.15
N ASN A 128 -17.94 14.53 -8.50
CA ASN A 128 -19.38 14.35 -8.31
C ASN A 128 -20.14 15.26 -9.26
N ASP A 129 -21.10 14.72 -10.00
CA ASP A 129 -22.09 15.53 -10.70
C ASP A 129 -23.23 15.92 -9.75
N SER A 130 -23.71 17.14 -9.97
CA SER A 130 -24.87 17.71 -9.29
C SER A 130 -25.71 18.51 -10.29
N THR A 131 -26.87 19.00 -9.85
CA THR A 131 -27.68 19.94 -10.64
C THR A 131 -26.95 21.25 -10.95
N GLU A 132 -25.91 21.59 -10.20
CA GLU A 132 -25.10 22.80 -10.34
C GLU A 132 -23.86 22.57 -11.24
N GLY A 133 -23.65 21.32 -11.69
CA GLY A 133 -22.50 20.90 -12.49
C GLY A 133 -21.61 19.89 -11.75
N SER A 134 -20.46 19.61 -12.34
CA SER A 134 -19.46 18.67 -11.81
C SER A 134 -18.51 19.35 -10.83
N SER A 135 -18.19 18.68 -9.72
CA SER A 135 -17.29 19.21 -8.69
C SER A 135 -16.26 18.17 -8.24
N LEU A 136 -14.98 18.55 -8.31
CA LEU A 136 -13.87 17.73 -7.81
C LEU A 136 -13.78 17.86 -6.28
N VAL A 137 -13.77 16.71 -5.60
CA VAL A 137 -13.57 16.66 -4.14
C VAL A 137 -12.13 16.98 -3.80
N GLY A 138 -11.92 18.10 -3.09
CA GLY A 138 -10.62 18.50 -2.56
C GLY A 138 -10.37 18.05 -1.13
N ASP A 139 -9.13 17.74 -0.76
CA ASP A 139 -8.76 17.19 0.55
C ASP A 139 -9.19 18.07 1.74
N GLY A 140 -9.13 19.39 1.57
CA GLY A 140 -9.54 20.37 2.58
C GLY A 140 -11.05 20.59 2.70
N GLN A 141 -11.88 19.94 1.87
CA GLN A 141 -13.32 20.14 1.83
C GLN A 141 -14.06 19.16 2.75
N ALA A 142 -15.28 19.53 3.18
CA ALA A 142 -16.14 18.65 3.99
C ALA A 142 -16.52 17.36 3.25
N SER A 143 -16.68 17.44 1.92
CA SER A 143 -16.96 16.33 1.01
C SER A 143 -15.86 15.25 0.99
N ALA A 144 -14.65 15.55 1.46
CA ALA A 144 -13.55 14.58 1.55
C ALA A 144 -13.70 13.60 2.71
N ALA A 145 -14.40 13.98 3.78
CA ALA A 145 -14.49 13.15 4.99
C ALA A 145 -15.20 11.79 4.76
N PRO A 146 -16.33 11.71 4.01
CA PRO A 146 -16.91 10.43 3.60
C PRO A 146 -15.95 9.53 2.82
N LEU A 147 -15.20 10.07 1.85
CA LEU A 147 -14.23 9.31 1.05
C LEU A 147 -13.11 8.73 1.91
N ARG A 148 -12.52 9.54 2.79
CA ARG A 148 -11.49 9.08 3.73
C ARG A 148 -12.02 8.00 4.67
N ARG A 149 -13.26 8.13 5.16
CA ARG A 149 -13.89 7.11 6.00
C ARG A 149 -14.12 5.80 5.25
N ALA A 150 -14.60 5.85 4.02
CA ALA A 150 -14.78 4.66 3.18
C ALA A 150 -13.44 3.98 2.87
N ALA A 151 -12.43 4.75 2.48
CA ALA A 151 -11.08 4.23 2.26
C ALA A 151 -10.49 3.61 3.53
N GLN A 152 -10.63 4.27 4.69
CA GLN A 152 -10.22 3.72 5.98
C GLN A 152 -10.98 2.42 6.31
N HIS A 153 -12.29 2.38 6.06
CA HIS A 153 -13.12 1.20 6.28
C HIS A 153 -12.58 0.00 5.49
N ARG A 154 -12.13 0.22 4.25
CA ARG A 154 -11.52 -0.78 3.35
C ARG A 154 -10.00 -0.93 3.49
N GLY A 155 -9.36 -0.18 4.40
CA GLY A 155 -7.91 -0.22 4.63
C GLY A 155 -7.08 0.25 3.44
N LEU A 156 -7.55 1.24 2.70
CA LEU A 156 -6.84 1.86 1.58
C LEU A 156 -6.24 3.20 2.03
N PRO A 157 -4.92 3.44 1.85
CA PRO A 157 -4.32 4.75 2.08
C PRO A 157 -4.70 5.72 0.95
N LEU A 158 -5.82 6.40 1.13
CA LEU A 158 -6.33 7.40 0.19
C LEU A 158 -5.78 8.80 0.48
N ARG A 159 -5.26 9.44 -0.56
CA ARG A 159 -4.98 10.88 -0.66
C ARG A 159 -5.95 11.50 -1.64
N LEU A 160 -6.26 12.77 -1.45
CA LEU A 160 -7.12 13.54 -2.34
C LEU A 160 -6.35 14.76 -2.88
N PRO A 161 -6.67 15.25 -4.10
CA PRO A 161 -6.11 16.48 -4.61
C PRO A 161 -6.52 17.68 -3.74
N LEU A 162 -5.80 18.79 -3.84
CA LEU A 162 -6.18 20.06 -3.20
C LEU A 162 -7.45 20.65 -3.83
N ALA A 163 -7.80 20.20 -5.03
CA ALA A 163 -8.80 20.75 -5.92
C ALA A 163 -8.57 22.25 -6.20
N ASP A 164 -7.31 22.62 -6.47
CA ASP A 164 -7.00 23.98 -6.93
C ASP A 164 -7.45 24.23 -8.38
N LEU A 165 -7.32 25.47 -8.86
CA LEU A 165 -7.79 25.82 -10.21
C LEU A 165 -7.15 24.96 -11.31
N SER A 166 -5.87 24.59 -11.18
CA SER A 166 -5.19 23.77 -12.18
C SER A 166 -5.73 22.34 -12.22
N GLU A 167 -6.11 21.79 -11.07
CA GLU A 167 -6.74 20.48 -10.96
C GLU A 167 -8.19 20.51 -11.44
N GLN A 168 -8.94 21.55 -11.08
CA GLN A 168 -10.33 21.72 -11.52
C GLN A 168 -10.45 21.78 -13.05
N LEU A 169 -9.47 22.38 -13.74
CA LEU A 169 -9.45 22.46 -15.20
C LEU A 169 -9.31 21.09 -15.88
N VAL A 170 -8.63 20.13 -15.26
CA VAL A 170 -8.43 18.79 -15.83
C VAL A 170 -9.39 17.75 -15.28
N ALA A 171 -10.05 18.00 -14.14
CA ALA A 171 -11.04 17.13 -13.53
C ALA A 171 -12.40 17.18 -14.24
N THR A 172 -12.44 16.71 -15.49
CA THR A 172 -13.66 16.62 -16.30
C THR A 172 -14.09 15.16 -16.45
N ALA A 173 -15.40 14.92 -16.59
CA ALA A 173 -15.91 13.56 -16.80
C ALA A 173 -15.22 12.81 -17.96
N PRO A 174 -14.98 13.42 -19.15
CA PRO A 174 -14.21 12.76 -20.21
C PRO A 174 -12.79 12.33 -19.82
N ASN A 175 -12.10 13.13 -18.99
CA ASN A 175 -10.76 12.82 -18.54
C ASN A 175 -10.75 11.70 -17.48
N LEU A 176 -11.74 11.69 -16.58
CA LEU A 176 -11.83 10.68 -15.51
C LEU A 176 -12.38 9.34 -16.01
N GLU A 177 -13.24 9.34 -17.02
CA GLU A 177 -13.75 8.13 -17.68
C GLU A 177 -12.82 7.64 -18.83
N GLY A 178 -11.74 8.36 -19.10
CA GLY A 178 -10.75 7.99 -20.11
C GLY A 178 -9.92 6.77 -19.70
N SER A 179 -9.43 6.00 -20.68
CA SER A 179 -8.57 4.83 -20.42
C SER A 179 -7.09 5.19 -20.13
N ASP A 180 -6.71 6.44 -20.34
CA ASP A 180 -5.38 6.97 -20.04
C ASP A 180 -5.45 8.07 -18.98
N ALA A 181 -4.61 7.92 -17.95
CA ALA A 181 -4.39 8.89 -16.90
C ALA A 181 -3.60 10.13 -17.33
N ALA A 182 -3.09 10.19 -18.57
CA ALA A 182 -2.26 11.30 -19.07
C ALA A 182 -2.80 12.71 -18.76
N PRO A 183 -4.12 13.01 -18.92
CA PRO A 183 -4.65 14.33 -18.58
C PRO A 183 -4.56 14.70 -17.10
N LEU A 184 -4.56 13.69 -16.21
CA LEU A 184 -4.51 13.87 -14.76
C LEU A 184 -3.07 13.79 -14.21
N ARG A 185 -2.16 13.15 -14.93
CA ARG A 185 -0.81 12.78 -14.45
C ARG A 185 0.02 14.00 -14.04
N GLY A 186 0.09 15.03 -14.88
CA GLY A 186 0.90 16.21 -14.58
C GLY A 186 0.47 16.95 -13.30
N ALA A 187 -0.83 16.99 -13.00
CA ALA A 187 -1.34 17.55 -11.75
C ALA A 187 -1.18 16.60 -10.55
N SER A 188 -1.01 15.30 -10.81
CA SER A 188 -0.89 14.25 -9.80
C SER A 188 0.53 14.04 -9.28
N ASP A 189 1.56 14.38 -10.07
CA ASP A 189 2.96 14.08 -9.76
C ASP A 189 3.40 14.61 -8.37
N ARG A 190 2.87 15.78 -7.98
CA ARG A 190 3.19 16.42 -6.68
C ARG A 190 2.76 15.63 -5.45
N TYR A 191 1.85 14.66 -5.57
CA TYR A 191 1.37 13.85 -4.44
C TYR A 191 2.19 12.58 -4.22
N ASN A 192 3.04 12.21 -5.19
CA ASN A 192 3.88 11.01 -5.16
C ASN A 192 3.11 9.77 -4.65
N ALA A 193 1.92 9.55 -5.22
CA ALA A 193 1.11 8.38 -4.92
C ALA A 193 1.54 7.20 -5.81
N ASP A 194 1.40 5.99 -5.29
CA ASP A 194 1.74 4.76 -6.01
C ASP A 194 0.70 4.46 -7.10
N ALA A 195 -0.57 4.76 -6.82
CA ALA A 195 -1.69 4.57 -7.73
C ALA A 195 -2.50 5.86 -7.95
N LEU A 196 -3.07 5.97 -9.13
CA LEU A 196 -4.07 6.97 -9.48
C LEU A 196 -5.45 6.31 -9.57
N LEU A 197 -6.44 6.84 -8.87
CA LEU A 197 -7.84 6.41 -8.95
C LEU A 197 -8.68 7.59 -9.47
N ALA A 198 -9.27 7.45 -10.64
CA ALA A 198 -10.27 8.38 -11.15
C ALA A 198 -11.67 7.82 -10.92
N VAL A 199 -12.57 8.62 -10.36
CA VAL A 199 -13.95 8.25 -10.09
C VAL A 199 -14.86 9.36 -10.56
N HIS A 200 -15.82 9.00 -11.42
CA HIS A 200 -16.91 9.88 -11.81
C HIS A 200 -18.21 9.32 -11.23
N ALA A 201 -18.78 10.04 -10.24
CA ALA A 201 -19.98 9.67 -9.52
C ALA A 201 -21.12 10.64 -9.81
N HIS A 202 -22.32 10.12 -10.04
CA HIS A 202 -23.51 10.92 -10.29
C HIS A 202 -24.76 10.19 -9.82
N GLU A 203 -25.84 10.94 -9.62
CA GLU A 203 -27.15 10.39 -9.29
C GLU A 203 -28.00 10.25 -10.57
N ASP A 204 -28.60 9.08 -10.76
CA ASP A 204 -29.53 8.80 -11.85
C ASP A 204 -30.70 7.94 -11.33
N GLY A 205 -31.93 8.36 -11.61
CA GLY A 205 -33.12 7.63 -11.19
C GLY A 205 -33.27 7.40 -9.68
N GLY A 206 -32.69 8.26 -8.84
CA GLY A 206 -32.69 8.12 -7.38
C GLY A 206 -31.69 7.08 -6.83
N GLN A 207 -30.73 6.67 -7.65
CA GLN A 207 -29.60 5.85 -7.24
C GLN A 207 -28.28 6.55 -7.62
N TRP A 208 -27.29 6.40 -6.75
CA TRP A 208 -25.94 6.86 -7.04
C TRP A 208 -25.20 5.81 -7.85
N GLN A 209 -24.52 6.25 -8.90
CA GLN A 209 -23.68 5.40 -9.74
C GLN A 209 -22.31 6.02 -9.92
N ALA A 210 -21.27 5.17 -9.95
CA ALA A 210 -19.91 5.61 -10.15
C ALA A 210 -19.19 4.73 -11.16
N LYS A 211 -18.51 5.35 -12.12
CA LYS A 211 -17.49 4.71 -12.95
C LYS A 211 -16.13 5.03 -12.37
N TRP A 212 -15.24 4.06 -12.38
CA TRP A 212 -13.89 4.23 -11.84
C TRP A 212 -12.83 3.58 -12.71
N HIS A 213 -11.66 4.19 -12.70
CA HIS A 213 -10.43 3.71 -13.34
C HIS A 213 -9.28 3.79 -12.34
N LEU A 214 -8.47 2.75 -12.29
CA LEU A 214 -7.32 2.64 -11.40
C LEU A 214 -6.08 2.34 -12.22
N TRP A 215 -5.03 3.14 -12.03
CA TRP A 215 -3.72 2.94 -12.64
C TRP A 215 -2.67 2.73 -11.54
N LEU A 216 -1.93 1.62 -11.63
CA LEU A 216 -0.82 1.29 -10.74
C LEU A 216 0.33 0.71 -11.58
N GLY A 217 1.39 1.49 -11.79
CA GLY A 217 2.42 1.16 -12.79
C GLY A 217 1.80 0.97 -14.17
N ASP A 218 2.09 -0.16 -14.82
CA ASP A 218 1.55 -0.50 -16.15
C ASP A 218 0.13 -1.08 -16.13
N GLN A 219 -0.45 -1.26 -14.94
CA GLN A 219 -1.70 -1.98 -14.78
C GLN A 219 -2.87 -1.01 -14.74
N LYS A 220 -3.94 -1.40 -15.43
CA LYS A 220 -5.15 -0.60 -15.58
C LYS A 220 -6.35 -1.47 -15.22
N GLU A 221 -7.09 -1.03 -14.23
CA GLU A 221 -8.35 -1.64 -13.81
C GLU A 221 -9.47 -0.62 -14.00
N ALA A 222 -10.68 -1.09 -14.27
CA ALA A 222 -11.84 -0.23 -14.41
C ALA A 222 -13.11 -0.97 -14.00
N GLY A 223 -14.14 -0.21 -13.66
CA GLY A 223 -15.44 -0.78 -13.36
C GLY A 223 -16.51 0.28 -13.12
N SER A 224 -17.70 -0.21 -12.79
CA SER A 224 -18.80 0.62 -12.33
C SER A 224 -19.46 -0.02 -11.12
N VAL A 225 -20.02 0.82 -10.26
CA VAL A 225 -20.78 0.42 -9.07
C VAL A 225 -22.02 1.30 -8.92
N GLN A 226 -23.00 0.83 -8.15
CA GLN A 226 -24.20 1.55 -7.80
C GLN A 226 -24.44 1.49 -6.29
N GLY A 227 -25.15 2.47 -5.75
CA GLY A 227 -25.50 2.56 -4.34
C GLY A 227 -26.77 3.37 -4.12
N ALA A 228 -27.43 3.16 -2.98
CA ALA A 228 -28.63 3.91 -2.62
C ALA A 228 -28.35 5.40 -2.33
N ASP A 229 -27.13 5.70 -1.91
CA ASP A 229 -26.67 7.06 -1.60
C ASP A 229 -25.18 7.22 -1.91
N GLN A 230 -24.67 8.45 -1.76
CA GLN A 230 -23.27 8.77 -2.00
C GLN A 230 -22.31 7.98 -1.09
N ALA A 231 -22.70 7.66 0.14
CA ALA A 231 -21.84 6.90 1.05
C ALA A 231 -21.71 5.43 0.59
N ALA A 232 -22.83 4.82 0.18
CA ALA A 232 -22.88 3.47 -0.33
C ALA A 232 -22.07 3.32 -1.63
N VAL A 233 -22.21 4.26 -2.59
CA VAL A 233 -21.42 4.19 -3.83
C VAL A 233 -19.93 4.39 -3.55
N THR A 234 -19.58 5.27 -2.61
CA THR A 234 -18.19 5.52 -2.23
C THR A 234 -17.55 4.26 -1.64
N ASP A 235 -18.23 3.62 -0.69
CA ASP A 235 -17.77 2.38 -0.08
C ASP A 235 -17.67 1.23 -1.09
N ALA A 236 -18.61 1.14 -2.04
CA ALA A 236 -18.58 0.16 -3.12
C ALA A 236 -17.38 0.35 -4.07
N VAL A 237 -17.02 1.59 -4.43
CA VAL A 237 -15.79 1.85 -5.22
C VAL A 237 -14.56 1.40 -4.45
N MET A 238 -14.45 1.77 -3.17
CA MET A 238 -13.29 1.41 -2.34
C MET A 238 -13.17 -0.11 -2.15
N LEU A 239 -14.30 -0.81 -2.01
CA LEU A 239 -14.32 -2.27 -1.98
C LEU A 239 -13.81 -2.87 -3.29
N ALA A 240 -14.34 -2.42 -4.44
CA ALA A 240 -13.92 -2.89 -5.74
C ALA A 240 -12.41 -2.66 -5.97
N VAL A 241 -11.89 -1.49 -5.60
CA VAL A 241 -10.46 -1.17 -5.68
C VAL A 241 -9.63 -2.09 -4.78
N ALA A 242 -10.06 -2.34 -3.55
CA ALA A 242 -9.38 -3.25 -2.64
C ALA A 242 -9.31 -4.68 -3.20
N GLU A 243 -10.41 -5.18 -3.78
CA GLU A 243 -10.47 -6.51 -4.40
C GLU A 243 -9.53 -6.66 -5.61
N ARG A 244 -9.37 -5.60 -6.42
CA ARG A 244 -8.46 -5.64 -7.58
C ARG A 244 -7.00 -5.58 -7.17
N LEU A 245 -6.68 -4.86 -6.10
CA LEU A 245 -5.31 -4.72 -5.64
C LEU A 245 -4.85 -5.93 -4.82
N ALA A 246 -5.72 -6.48 -3.98
CA ALA A 246 -5.35 -7.49 -2.99
C ALA A 246 -4.57 -8.69 -3.54
N PRO A 247 -4.92 -9.32 -4.69
CA PRO A 247 -4.20 -10.48 -5.22
C PRO A 247 -2.69 -10.26 -5.42
N ARG A 248 -2.24 -9.01 -5.57
CA ARG A 248 -0.82 -8.65 -5.77
C ARG A 248 -0.05 -8.47 -4.46
N PHE A 249 -0.75 -8.19 -3.38
CA PHE A 249 -0.17 -7.77 -2.10
C PHE A 249 -0.51 -8.70 -0.93
N VAL A 250 -1.46 -9.62 -1.12
CA VAL A 250 -1.74 -10.66 -0.13
C VAL A 250 -0.61 -11.67 -0.05
N VAL A 251 -0.39 -12.13 1.15
CA VAL A 251 0.69 -13.05 1.48
C VAL A 251 0.09 -14.31 2.03
N LYS A 252 0.38 -15.44 1.40
CA LYS A 252 -0.08 -16.75 1.87
C LYS A 252 0.36 -17.00 3.31
N ALA A 253 -0.45 -17.76 4.03
CA ALA A 253 -0.05 -18.36 5.30
C ALA A 253 1.05 -19.40 5.02
N GLY A 254 2.29 -18.93 4.90
CA GLY A 254 3.49 -19.74 4.78
C GLY A 254 4.43 -19.48 5.95
N VAL A 255 5.33 -20.42 6.21
CA VAL A 255 6.41 -20.20 7.18
C VAL A 255 7.27 -19.07 6.64
N SER A 256 7.32 -17.95 7.37
CA SER A 256 8.31 -16.90 7.11
C SER A 256 9.68 -17.57 7.15
N SER A 257 10.35 -17.65 6.01
CA SER A 257 11.67 -18.23 5.88
C SER A 257 12.71 -17.14 5.72
N GLU A 258 13.95 -17.47 6.09
CA GLU A 258 15.08 -16.62 5.78
C GLU A 258 15.27 -16.58 4.25
N GLN A 259 15.40 -15.39 3.68
CA GLN A 259 15.60 -15.14 2.25
C GLN A 259 16.85 -14.30 2.06
N LEU A 260 17.56 -14.55 0.96
CA LEU A 260 18.65 -13.69 0.51
C LEU A 260 18.18 -12.85 -0.67
N LEU A 261 18.20 -11.55 -0.47
CA LEU A 261 17.80 -10.51 -1.41
C LEU A 261 19.04 -9.76 -1.87
N GLU A 262 19.33 -9.81 -3.17
CA GLU A 262 20.31 -8.95 -3.83
C GLU A 262 19.61 -7.75 -4.44
N VAL A 263 20.16 -6.56 -4.23
CA VAL A 263 19.71 -5.32 -4.86
C VAL A 263 20.87 -4.63 -5.57
N GLN A 264 20.67 -4.32 -6.84
CA GLN A 264 21.63 -3.66 -7.74
C GLN A 264 21.32 -2.16 -7.84
N GLY A 265 22.30 -1.37 -8.27
CA GLY A 265 22.15 0.08 -8.43
C GLY A 265 22.19 0.86 -7.11
N MET A 266 22.93 0.38 -6.11
CA MET A 266 23.03 1.03 -4.81
C MET A 266 23.80 2.35 -4.84
N ASN A 267 23.17 3.37 -4.28
CA ASN A 267 23.77 4.65 -3.94
C ASN A 267 23.34 5.03 -2.50
N LEU A 268 23.82 6.17 -1.98
CA LEU A 268 23.54 6.58 -0.61
C LEU A 268 22.03 6.80 -0.34
N GLU A 269 21.29 7.32 -1.31
CA GLU A 269 19.84 7.54 -1.21
C GLU A 269 19.08 6.22 -1.20
N HIS A 270 19.40 5.33 -2.15
CA HIS A 270 18.81 4.00 -2.25
C HIS A 270 19.10 3.14 -1.03
N TYR A 271 20.27 3.30 -0.39
CA TYR A 271 20.59 2.57 0.85
C TYR A 271 19.65 2.95 1.99
N ALA A 272 19.40 4.25 2.20
CA ALA A 272 18.47 4.71 3.22
C ALA A 272 17.03 4.32 2.92
N ALA A 273 16.62 4.36 1.64
CA ALA A 273 15.30 3.93 1.21
C ALA A 273 15.10 2.41 1.40
N LEU A 274 16.07 1.60 0.96
CA LEU A 274 16.02 0.14 1.07
C LEU A 274 16.03 -0.33 2.52
N GLY A 275 16.83 0.30 3.39
CA GLY A 275 16.82 0.00 4.82
C GLY A 275 15.41 0.09 5.41
N ARG A 276 14.73 1.22 5.19
CA ARG A 276 13.36 1.43 5.67
C ARG A 276 12.35 0.45 5.07
N LEU A 277 12.51 0.08 3.81
CA LEU A 277 11.64 -0.89 3.15
C LEU A 277 11.81 -2.29 3.74
N LEU A 278 13.01 -2.63 4.17
CA LEU A 278 13.33 -3.96 4.71
C LEU A 278 13.24 -4.04 6.25
N ASP A 279 13.08 -2.91 6.96
CA ASP A 279 12.91 -2.85 8.42
C ASP A 279 11.87 -3.86 8.95
N PRO A 280 10.66 -4.00 8.36
CA PRO A 280 9.67 -4.96 8.83
C PRO A 280 10.10 -6.43 8.69
N PHE A 281 11.10 -6.71 7.85
CA PHE A 281 11.61 -8.05 7.57
C PHE A 281 12.87 -8.38 8.39
N GLY A 282 13.29 -7.50 9.31
CA GLY A 282 14.46 -7.71 10.16
C GLY A 282 15.74 -7.87 9.34
N ALA A 283 15.92 -7.01 8.34
CA ALA A 283 17.01 -7.08 7.38
C ALA A 283 18.39 -7.05 8.04
N ARG A 284 19.27 -7.95 7.61
CA ARG A 284 20.68 -7.98 8.00
C ARG A 284 21.54 -7.93 6.76
N LEU A 285 22.42 -6.93 6.70
CA LEU A 285 23.39 -6.80 5.63
C LEU A 285 24.34 -8.01 5.63
N VAL A 286 24.45 -8.71 4.51
CA VAL A 286 25.33 -9.87 4.33
C VAL A 286 26.61 -9.47 3.61
N SER A 287 26.48 -8.75 2.49
CA SER A 287 27.62 -8.27 1.70
C SER A 287 27.30 -7.01 0.93
N VAL A 288 28.35 -6.24 0.64
CA VAL A 288 28.33 -5.06 -0.23
C VAL A 288 29.47 -5.24 -1.23
N ASP A 289 29.16 -5.22 -2.52
CA ASP A 289 30.13 -5.26 -3.61
C ASP A 289 29.77 -4.19 -4.65
N GLY A 290 30.48 -3.07 -4.63
CA GLY A 290 30.19 -1.92 -5.50
C GLY A 290 28.75 -1.41 -5.30
N ASP A 291 27.96 -1.46 -6.36
CA ASP A 291 26.54 -1.09 -6.39
C ASP A 291 25.58 -2.27 -6.11
N HIS A 292 26.11 -3.45 -5.77
CA HIS A 292 25.34 -4.64 -5.40
C HIS A 292 25.37 -4.84 -3.89
N VAL A 293 24.19 -5.02 -3.28
CA VAL A 293 24.07 -5.28 -1.86
C VAL A 293 23.20 -6.50 -1.63
N VAL A 294 23.65 -7.40 -0.74
CA VAL A 294 22.89 -8.58 -0.35
C VAL A 294 22.41 -8.43 1.09
N TYR A 295 21.10 -8.53 1.28
CA TYR A 295 20.45 -8.61 2.58
C TYR A 295 19.91 -10.00 2.85
N ARG A 296 19.98 -10.38 4.12
CA ARG A 296 19.23 -11.48 4.69
C ARG A 296 17.98 -10.91 5.34
N VAL A 297 16.82 -11.41 4.95
CA VAL A 297 15.53 -10.89 5.39
C VAL A 297 14.62 -12.06 5.78
N ASN A 298 13.69 -11.84 6.70
CA ASN A 298 12.70 -12.84 7.10
C ASN A 298 11.37 -12.50 6.46
N GLY A 299 10.89 -13.34 5.55
CA GLY A 299 9.62 -13.14 4.88
C GLY A 299 9.41 -14.16 3.77
N SER A 300 8.18 -14.23 3.27
CA SER A 300 7.92 -14.95 2.03
C SER A 300 8.47 -14.18 0.82
N VAL A 301 8.75 -14.90 -0.26
CA VAL A 301 9.19 -14.30 -1.53
C VAL A 301 8.18 -13.29 -2.05
N GLU A 302 6.88 -13.61 -1.96
CA GLU A 302 5.79 -12.75 -2.43
C GLU A 302 5.69 -11.45 -1.64
N GLN A 303 5.98 -11.47 -0.33
CA GLN A 303 6.05 -10.26 0.49
C GLN A 303 7.14 -9.31 0.02
N LEU A 304 8.34 -9.85 -0.18
CA LEU A 304 9.48 -9.05 -0.60
C LEU A 304 9.24 -8.48 -2.00
N ARG A 305 8.74 -9.30 -2.93
CA ARG A 305 8.41 -8.85 -4.27
C ARG A 305 7.38 -7.72 -4.27
N SER A 306 6.28 -7.88 -3.52
CA SER A 306 5.25 -6.85 -3.46
C SER A 306 5.77 -5.55 -2.83
N GLN A 307 6.52 -5.62 -1.73
CA GLN A 307 7.13 -4.47 -1.08
C GLN A 307 8.10 -3.71 -1.99
N LEU A 308 9.02 -4.44 -2.63
CA LEU A 308 10.05 -3.85 -3.48
C LEU A 308 9.43 -3.26 -4.75
N SER A 309 8.37 -3.86 -5.28
CA SER A 309 7.63 -3.30 -6.42
C SER A 309 6.94 -1.98 -6.10
N LEU A 310 6.41 -1.80 -4.88
CA LEU A 310 5.85 -0.51 -4.43
C LEU A 310 6.93 0.57 -4.37
N ALA A 311 8.15 0.17 -4.00
CA ALA A 311 9.31 1.05 -4.04
C ALA A 311 9.90 1.25 -5.45
N LYS A 312 9.20 0.79 -6.50
CA LYS A 312 9.59 0.89 -7.91
C LYS A 312 10.82 0.06 -8.30
N LEU A 313 11.26 -0.89 -7.47
CA LEU A 313 12.32 -1.81 -7.85
C LEU A 313 11.79 -2.87 -8.82
N GLN A 314 12.61 -3.21 -9.81
CA GLN A 314 12.31 -4.23 -10.81
C GLN A 314 13.00 -5.54 -10.46
N GLU A 315 12.28 -6.65 -10.54
CA GLU A 315 12.87 -7.98 -10.37
C GLU A 315 13.72 -8.34 -11.58
N VAL A 316 14.95 -8.79 -11.33
CA VAL A 316 15.89 -9.22 -12.37
C VAL A 316 15.86 -10.75 -12.45
N PRO A 317 15.55 -11.33 -13.63
CA PRO A 317 15.60 -12.77 -13.81
C PRO A 317 16.98 -13.34 -13.49
N ALA A 318 17.03 -14.53 -12.88
CA ALA A 318 18.28 -15.17 -12.44
C ALA A 318 19.34 -15.41 -13.55
N GLY A 319 18.99 -15.20 -14.83
CA GLY A 319 19.84 -15.43 -16.00
C GLY A 319 20.63 -14.22 -16.54
N GLU A 320 20.39 -13.00 -16.06
CA GLU A 320 21.17 -11.82 -16.46
C GLU A 320 22.17 -11.41 -15.36
N ALA A 321 23.25 -12.17 -15.25
CA ALA A 321 24.52 -11.67 -14.70
C ALA A 321 25.68 -12.34 -15.46
N PRO A 322 26.79 -11.62 -15.71
CA PRO A 322 27.94 -12.20 -16.39
C PRO A 322 28.44 -13.40 -15.59
N ALA A 323 28.83 -14.47 -16.28
CA ALA A 323 29.46 -15.62 -15.63
C ALA A 323 30.61 -15.12 -14.74
N PRO A 324 30.73 -15.63 -13.49
CA PRO A 324 31.87 -15.29 -12.66
C PRO A 324 33.13 -15.63 -13.45
N VAL A 325 33.94 -14.62 -13.75
CA VAL A 325 35.27 -14.81 -14.29
C VAL A 325 36.07 -15.54 -13.23
N THR A 326 36.17 -16.86 -13.38
CA THR A 326 37.13 -17.66 -12.61
C THR A 326 38.50 -17.02 -12.80
N PRO A 327 39.17 -16.55 -11.73
CA PRO A 327 40.55 -16.12 -11.84
C PRO A 327 41.34 -17.35 -12.31
N VAL A 328 41.92 -17.29 -13.51
CA VAL A 328 42.92 -18.26 -13.91
C VAL A 328 44.14 -17.99 -13.05
N ALA A 329 44.26 -18.69 -11.92
CA ALA A 329 45.47 -18.68 -11.13
C ALA A 329 46.59 -19.32 -11.96
N PRO A 330 47.80 -18.73 -12.02
CA PRO A 330 48.95 -19.39 -12.60
C PRO A 330 49.22 -20.66 -11.79
N VAL A 331 49.41 -21.79 -12.48
CA VAL A 331 49.82 -23.05 -11.86
C VAL A 331 51.23 -22.84 -11.33
N ALA A 332 51.38 -22.65 -10.03
CA ALA A 332 52.64 -22.79 -9.32
C ALA A 332 52.71 -24.22 -8.78
N ASP A 333 53.70 -24.98 -9.24
CA ASP A 333 53.98 -26.34 -8.78
C ASP A 333 54.17 -26.38 -7.26
N GLY A 334 53.42 -27.26 -6.59
CA GLY A 334 53.80 -27.79 -5.28
C GLY A 334 53.22 -27.10 -4.03
N SER A 335 51.92 -26.82 -3.97
CA SER A 335 51.27 -26.48 -2.69
C SER A 335 49.92 -27.21 -2.51
N ALA A 336 49.69 -27.71 -1.29
CA ALA A 336 48.51 -28.47 -0.89
C ALA A 336 47.20 -27.72 -1.20
N PRO A 337 46.10 -28.42 -1.49
CA PRO A 337 44.85 -27.77 -1.90
C PRO A 337 44.31 -26.89 -0.77
N VAL A 338 44.34 -25.58 -0.99
CA VAL A 338 43.57 -24.63 -0.19
C VAL A 338 42.10 -24.92 -0.50
N ALA A 339 41.33 -25.25 0.53
CA ALA A 339 39.89 -25.46 0.40
C ALA A 339 39.27 -24.27 -0.32
N ALA A 340 38.58 -24.53 -1.43
CA ALA A 340 37.84 -23.51 -2.15
C ALA A 340 36.94 -22.75 -1.17
N PRO A 341 36.88 -21.41 -1.22
CA PRO A 341 35.95 -20.66 -0.40
C PRO A 341 34.54 -21.21 -0.66
N ALA A 342 33.77 -21.42 0.41
CA ALA A 342 32.40 -21.89 0.29
C ALA A 342 31.66 -21.02 -0.74
N PRO A 343 30.88 -21.61 -1.66
CA PRO A 343 30.18 -20.83 -2.68
C PRO A 343 29.36 -19.74 -1.97
N ALA A 344 29.54 -18.49 -2.42
CA ALA A 344 28.79 -17.37 -1.90
C ALA A 344 27.30 -17.72 -1.97
N PRO A 345 26.53 -17.47 -0.90
CA PRO A 345 25.16 -17.94 -0.84
C PRO A 345 24.36 -17.25 -1.94
N VAL A 346 23.75 -18.06 -2.81
CA VAL A 346 23.09 -17.56 -4.02
C VAL A 346 21.81 -16.82 -3.61
N PRO A 347 21.66 -15.54 -3.95
CA PRO A 347 20.44 -14.80 -3.64
C PRO A 347 19.26 -15.41 -4.38
N GLN A 348 18.17 -15.61 -3.65
CA GLN A 348 16.92 -16.19 -4.18
C GLN A 348 16.12 -15.13 -4.93
N LEU A 349 16.32 -13.86 -4.58
CA LEU A 349 15.67 -12.71 -5.17
C LEU A 349 16.72 -11.69 -5.60
N ARG A 350 16.60 -11.19 -6.83
CA ARG A 350 17.43 -10.12 -7.37
C ARG A 350 16.55 -8.99 -7.85
N PHE A 351 16.86 -7.78 -7.41
CA PHE A 351 16.15 -6.57 -7.80
C PHE A 351 17.13 -5.50 -8.24
N ARG A 352 16.68 -4.57 -9.08
CA ARG A 352 17.40 -3.36 -9.42
C ARG A 352 16.50 -2.15 -9.21
N TRP A 353 17.11 -1.03 -8.86
CA TRP A 353 16.43 0.28 -8.87
C TRP A 353 16.06 0.73 -10.28
#